data_AF-A0A1F5AR78-F1
#
_entry.id   AF-A0A1F5AR78-F1
#
_cell.length_a   1.000
_cell.length_b   1.000
_cell.length_c   1.000
_cell.angle_alpha   90.00
_cell.angle_beta   90.00
_cell.angle_gamma   90.00
#
_symmetry.space_group_name_H-M   'P 1'
#
loop_
_entity.id
_entity.type
_entity.pdbx_description
1 polymer ?
#
loop_
_entity_poly.entity_id
_entity_poly.type
_entity_poly.pdbx_seq_one_letter_code
_entity_poly.pdbx_strand_id
1 'polypeptide(L)'
;MRFLAGGAAAPVLAPLIAPARLLGGPQQALPAAGATLNDLFLVRGIPDLPFSDPGHPNNHLGLDSLLYLMADNGLKPYRSSLPYQLCGPSGLIAPDDVVIIKVNAQWKYRGATNSDLVRGLIQRLLDHPDGFRGEVVIMENGQGRGSLACDTSSSYGGDTGVRANANDESHSFLHLVNTVFRDPRVSAILLDPVRATFIGADDHVKNGFRKYENVSYPCFTTAGGRRVELREGVWNGTSHGPGLKLINVPVLKHHDTGGSEFTASLKHFYGVVSMDDGQSGPRHYGSLGETAGKMAASVVTPVLNIIDAIWVSHASLTGWPASTTFRANQILAGQDPVALDAWAARNILYPIDGNVRHHPDFPGVNQWLVQARDTINARGGLFSQEKGILVDRVTRDESEMNVHACQAGQNIDAARVSLSDAIVSFLASSADSREFEKPLSITTIGLRPCAWRVEKDAGWLSVTPASGSGNGVVSVRVRAAGLDPGRYTGNLTVYCPEAVNSPQRARVSLTVIEPRREGPPARSRPKSAS
;
A
#
# COMPACT_ATOMS: atom_id res chain seq x y z
N MET A 1 -55.15 -65.68 16.08
CA MET A 1 -55.48 -64.23 16.03
C MET A 1 -54.23 -63.51 15.50
N ARG A 2 -54.11 -63.15 14.21
CA ARG A 2 -54.55 -61.87 13.58
C ARG A 2 -54.33 -60.69 14.55
N PHE A 3 -53.46 -59.69 14.32
CA PHE A 3 -53.20 -58.80 13.16
C PHE A 3 -51.68 -58.42 13.12
N LEU A 4 -50.98 -58.32 11.97
CA LEU A 4 -50.88 -57.21 10.99
C LEU A 4 -50.61 -55.84 11.66
N ALA A 5 -49.76 -54.91 11.20
CA ALA A 5 -48.77 -54.76 10.13
C ALA A 5 -48.19 -53.33 10.33
N GLY A 6 -47.06 -53.01 9.70
CA GLY A 6 -46.73 -51.60 9.37
C GLY A 6 -45.41 -51.08 9.89
N GLY A 7 -44.32 -51.46 9.21
CA GLY A 7 -43.12 -50.63 9.16
C GLY A 7 -43.37 -49.41 8.28
N ALA A 8 -42.95 -48.24 8.75
CA ALA A 8 -42.71 -47.07 7.91
C ALA A 8 -41.49 -46.35 8.48
N ALA A 9 -40.39 -46.38 7.72
CA ALA A 9 -39.23 -45.57 7.97
C ALA A 9 -39.60 -44.09 7.82
N ALA A 10 -39.34 -43.29 8.83
CA ALA A 10 -39.44 -41.84 8.73
C ALA A 10 -38.36 -41.32 7.77
N PRO A 11 -38.68 -40.45 6.80
CA PRO A 11 -37.67 -39.85 5.94
C PRO A 11 -36.86 -38.83 6.76
N VAL A 12 -35.54 -38.89 6.61
CA VAL A 12 -34.63 -37.84 7.06
C VAL A 12 -34.96 -36.58 6.26
N LEU A 13 -35.59 -35.60 6.92
CA LEU A 13 -35.76 -34.25 6.39
C LEU A 13 -34.39 -33.55 6.44
N ALA A 14 -33.78 -33.38 5.28
CA ALA A 14 -32.74 -32.37 5.09
C ALA A 14 -33.32 -30.98 5.41
N PRO A 15 -32.60 -30.11 6.14
CA PRO A 15 -33.07 -28.75 6.34
C PRO A 15 -33.01 -28.03 4.98
N LEU A 16 -34.17 -27.67 4.46
CA LEU A 16 -34.32 -26.70 3.38
C LEU A 16 -33.77 -25.36 3.90
N ILE A 17 -32.54 -25.03 3.51
CA ILE A 17 -32.03 -23.67 3.60
C ILE A 17 -32.85 -22.86 2.59
N ALA A 18 -33.84 -22.12 3.10
CA ALA A 18 -34.50 -21.09 2.32
C ALA A 18 -33.45 -20.04 1.91
N PRO A 19 -33.39 -19.61 0.64
CA PRO A 19 -32.57 -18.46 0.28
C PRO A 19 -33.07 -17.26 1.07
N ALA A 20 -32.16 -16.61 1.80
CA ALA A 20 -32.45 -15.38 2.50
C ALA A 20 -33.10 -14.39 1.53
N ARG A 21 -34.38 -14.09 1.76
CA ARG A 21 -35.06 -12.96 1.13
C ARG A 21 -34.25 -11.72 1.48
N LEU A 22 -33.62 -11.10 0.48
CA LEU A 22 -33.15 -9.72 0.52
C LEU A 22 -34.37 -8.83 0.88
N LEU A 23 -34.58 -8.62 2.18
CA LEU A 23 -35.42 -7.53 2.64
C LEU A 23 -34.65 -6.26 2.29
N GLY A 24 -35.22 -5.47 1.37
CA GLY A 24 -34.66 -4.19 0.96
C GLY A 24 -34.35 -3.34 2.19
N GLY A 25 -33.07 -3.06 2.39
CA GLY A 25 -32.61 -2.09 3.37
C GLY A 25 -33.17 -0.70 3.06
N PRO A 26 -33.14 0.23 4.03
CA PRO A 26 -33.54 1.61 3.80
C PRO A 26 -32.78 2.14 2.58
N GLN A 27 -33.55 2.74 1.66
CA GLN A 27 -33.05 3.34 0.43
C GLN A 27 -32.01 4.41 0.83
N GLN A 28 -30.73 4.09 0.65
CA GLN A 28 -29.63 5.00 0.95
C GLN A 28 -29.81 6.27 0.14
N ALA A 29 -29.78 7.43 0.81
CA ALA A 29 -29.73 8.70 0.13
C ALA A 29 -28.47 8.72 -0.75
N LEU A 30 -28.63 9.02 -2.04
CA LEU A 30 -27.50 9.26 -2.92
C LEU A 30 -26.68 10.44 -2.35
N PRO A 31 -25.34 10.37 -2.36
CA PRO A 31 -24.52 11.46 -1.88
C PRO A 31 -24.88 12.75 -2.61
N ALA A 32 -24.86 13.88 -1.90
CA ALA A 32 -25.07 15.18 -2.50
C ALA A 32 -24.09 15.38 -3.67
N ALA A 33 -24.58 15.85 -4.81
CA ALA A 33 -23.75 16.09 -5.99
C ALA A 33 -22.57 16.99 -5.62
N GLY A 34 -21.35 16.47 -5.72
CA GLY A 34 -20.10 17.18 -5.41
C GLY A 34 -19.39 16.79 -4.10
N ALA A 35 -19.88 15.81 -3.35
CA ALA A 35 -19.14 15.28 -2.19
C ALA A 35 -17.92 14.43 -2.63
N THR A 36 -16.72 14.79 -2.16
CA THR A 36 -15.54 13.91 -2.25
C THR A 36 -15.77 12.72 -1.33
N LEU A 37 -15.80 11.51 -1.88
CA LEU A 37 -15.94 10.26 -1.12
C LEU A 37 -14.57 9.75 -0.67
N ASN A 38 -14.51 9.11 0.49
CA ASN A 38 -13.28 8.48 0.98
C ASN A 38 -13.14 7.08 0.38
N ASP A 39 -12.09 6.89 -0.42
CA ASP A 39 -11.82 5.60 -1.08
C ASP A 39 -11.32 4.53 -0.08
N LEU A 40 -11.93 3.36 -0.17
CA LEU A 40 -11.57 2.14 0.55
C LEU A 40 -11.26 1.06 -0.47
N PHE A 41 -10.18 0.31 -0.25
CA PHE A 41 -9.68 -0.70 -1.18
C PHE A 41 -9.70 -2.08 -0.52
N LEU A 42 -10.57 -2.95 -1.01
CA LEU A 42 -10.81 -4.28 -0.45
C LEU A 42 -10.32 -5.37 -1.40
N VAL A 43 -9.41 -6.21 -0.91
CA VAL A 43 -9.01 -7.43 -1.61
C VAL A 43 -9.59 -8.63 -0.87
N ARG A 44 -10.26 -9.52 -1.62
CA ARG A 44 -10.84 -10.77 -1.10
C ARG A 44 -10.15 -12.00 -1.69
N GLY A 45 -10.34 -13.15 -1.07
CA GLY A 45 -9.90 -14.43 -1.64
C GLY A 45 -8.39 -14.60 -1.64
N ILE A 46 -7.68 -13.99 -0.68
CA ILE A 46 -6.23 -14.18 -0.53
C ILE A 46 -5.97 -15.68 -0.25
N PRO A 47 -5.13 -16.36 -1.05
CA PRO A 47 -4.92 -17.80 -0.92
C PRO A 47 -4.17 -18.17 0.37
N ASP A 48 -4.19 -19.44 0.75
CA ASP A 48 -3.33 -19.98 1.83
C ASP A 48 -1.86 -19.72 1.55
N LEU A 49 -1.41 -19.90 0.31
CA LEU A 49 -0.03 -19.65 -0.11
C LEU A 49 0.00 -18.38 -0.98
N PRO A 50 0.25 -17.19 -0.40
CA PRO A 50 0.22 -15.93 -1.14
C PRO A 50 1.49 -15.62 -1.93
N PHE A 51 2.54 -16.44 -1.79
CA PHE A 51 3.81 -16.34 -2.53
C PHE A 51 3.90 -17.49 -3.55
N SER A 52 3.28 -17.32 -4.71
CA SER A 52 3.18 -18.38 -5.72
C SER A 52 4.16 -18.21 -6.89
N ASP A 53 4.86 -17.08 -6.99
CA ASP A 53 5.83 -16.80 -8.05
C ASP A 53 7.28 -17.07 -7.57
N PRO A 54 7.93 -18.15 -8.05
CA PRO A 54 9.31 -18.45 -7.68
C PRO A 54 10.32 -17.40 -8.14
N GLY A 55 10.01 -16.61 -9.18
CA GLY A 55 10.85 -15.51 -9.66
C GLY A 55 10.80 -14.29 -8.76
N HIS A 56 9.73 -14.17 -7.96
CA HIS A 56 9.56 -13.10 -6.99
C HIS A 56 9.04 -13.63 -5.65
N PRO A 57 9.90 -14.35 -4.89
CA PRO A 57 9.48 -15.17 -3.76
C PRO A 57 8.95 -14.38 -2.55
N ASN A 58 9.04 -13.05 -2.57
CA ASN A 58 8.54 -12.16 -1.52
C ASN A 58 7.29 -11.37 -1.95
N ASN A 59 6.84 -11.48 -3.21
CA ASN A 59 5.65 -10.78 -3.68
C ASN A 59 4.39 -11.45 -3.16
N HIS A 60 3.59 -10.70 -2.39
CA HIS A 60 2.37 -11.21 -1.77
C HIS A 60 1.17 -10.90 -2.67
N LEU A 61 0.51 -11.93 -3.21
CA LEU A 61 -0.57 -11.81 -4.20
C LEU A 61 -1.67 -10.82 -3.79
N GLY A 62 -2.13 -10.90 -2.53
CA GLY A 62 -3.17 -10.01 -2.01
C GLY A 62 -2.72 -8.55 -1.93
N LEU A 63 -1.44 -8.32 -1.60
CA LEU A 63 -0.90 -6.97 -1.49
C LEU A 63 -0.70 -6.37 -2.88
N ASP A 64 -0.18 -7.14 -3.82
CA ASP A 64 -0.02 -6.70 -5.19
C ASP A 64 -1.36 -6.31 -5.78
N SER A 65 -2.38 -7.17 -5.60
CA SER A 65 -3.76 -6.86 -6.02
C SER A 65 -4.26 -5.55 -5.43
N LEU A 66 -3.95 -5.29 -4.15
CA LEU A 66 -4.31 -4.04 -3.48
C LEU A 66 -3.61 -2.83 -4.11
N LEU A 67 -2.30 -2.88 -4.35
CA LEU A 67 -1.54 -1.78 -4.93
C LEU A 67 -2.01 -1.42 -6.34
N TYR A 68 -2.36 -2.42 -7.16
CA TYR A 68 -2.94 -2.18 -8.49
C TYR A 68 -4.37 -1.64 -8.40
N LEU A 69 -5.20 -2.17 -7.49
CA LEU A 69 -6.55 -1.64 -7.25
C LEU A 69 -6.52 -0.16 -6.83
N MET A 70 -5.59 0.21 -5.94
CA MET A 70 -5.36 1.61 -5.54
C MET A 70 -4.95 2.46 -6.75
N ALA A 71 -3.96 1.98 -7.51
CA ALA A 71 -3.42 2.72 -8.64
C ALA A 71 -4.43 2.93 -9.78
N ASP A 72 -5.29 1.94 -10.04
CA ASP A 72 -6.39 2.04 -11.01
C ASP A 72 -7.44 3.08 -10.63
N ASN A 73 -7.55 3.37 -9.33
CA ASN A 73 -8.49 4.33 -8.76
C ASN A 73 -7.79 5.61 -8.27
N GLY A 74 -6.64 5.95 -8.85
CA GLY A 74 -5.99 7.25 -8.68
C GLY A 74 -5.04 7.38 -7.48
N LEU A 75 -4.99 6.40 -6.57
CA LEU A 75 -4.06 6.42 -5.44
C LEU A 75 -2.77 5.68 -5.78
N LYS A 76 -1.73 6.44 -6.15
CA LYS A 76 -0.45 5.87 -6.64
C LYS A 76 0.49 5.49 -5.49
N PRO A 77 0.94 4.22 -5.39
CA PRO A 77 1.90 3.82 -4.35
C PRO A 77 3.25 4.56 -4.43
N TYR A 78 3.78 4.78 -5.63
CA TYR A 78 5.13 5.33 -5.82
C TYR A 78 5.10 6.77 -6.33
N ARG A 79 5.84 7.63 -5.65
CA ARG A 79 6.12 9.00 -6.08
C ARG A 79 7.24 8.96 -7.09
N SER A 80 6.86 9.08 -8.36
CA SER A 80 7.78 8.97 -9.47
C SER A 80 7.24 9.73 -10.68
N SER A 81 8.13 10.23 -11.53
CA SER A 81 7.80 10.76 -12.85
C SER A 81 7.73 9.69 -13.93
N LEU A 82 8.02 8.42 -13.60
CA LEU A 82 7.97 7.32 -14.55
C LEU A 82 6.52 7.03 -14.98
N PRO A 83 6.30 6.66 -16.25
CA PRO A 83 4.97 6.45 -16.83
C PRO A 83 4.37 5.07 -16.49
N TYR A 84 4.70 4.53 -15.31
CA TYR A 84 4.23 3.21 -14.88
C TYR A 84 2.93 3.32 -14.11
N GLN A 85 2.08 2.28 -14.16
CA GLN A 85 0.74 2.33 -13.57
C GLN A 85 0.74 2.65 -12.06
N LEU A 86 1.69 2.10 -11.31
CA LEU A 86 1.85 2.32 -9.87
C LEU A 86 2.53 3.65 -9.53
N CYS A 87 3.00 4.40 -10.54
CA CYS A 87 3.71 5.67 -10.38
C CYS A 87 2.79 6.87 -10.57
N GLY A 88 3.13 7.95 -9.88
CA GLY A 88 2.65 9.29 -10.21
C GLY A 88 3.37 10.35 -9.38
N PRO A 89 3.36 11.63 -9.81
CA PRO A 89 4.06 12.71 -9.11
C PRO A 89 3.52 12.96 -7.68
N SER A 90 2.27 12.56 -7.42
CA SER A 90 1.61 12.65 -6.11
C SER A 90 1.65 11.33 -5.32
N GLY A 91 2.47 10.34 -5.73
CA GLY A 91 2.48 9.03 -5.08
C GLY A 91 2.88 9.07 -3.61
N LEU A 92 2.57 7.99 -2.88
CA LEU A 92 2.70 7.95 -1.42
C LEU A 92 4.16 7.95 -0.96
N ILE A 93 4.99 7.13 -1.60
CA ILE A 93 6.36 6.84 -1.19
C ILE A 93 7.35 7.32 -2.25
N ALA A 94 8.31 8.14 -1.86
CA ALA A 94 9.45 8.55 -2.67
C ALA A 94 10.65 7.60 -2.43
N PRO A 95 11.63 7.53 -3.37
CA PRO A 95 12.72 6.56 -3.26
C PRO A 95 13.62 6.78 -2.03
N ASP A 96 13.71 7.98 -1.48
CA ASP A 96 14.61 8.30 -0.34
C ASP A 96 13.92 8.26 1.03
N ASP A 97 12.61 8.00 1.07
CA ASP A 97 11.78 8.10 2.29
C ASP A 97 12.23 7.15 3.41
N VAL A 98 12.09 7.59 4.65
CA VAL A 98 12.04 6.70 5.82
C VAL A 98 10.61 6.22 6.00
N VAL A 99 10.36 4.94 5.72
CA VAL A 99 9.05 4.32 5.82
C VAL A 99 8.97 3.51 7.10
N ILE A 100 8.17 3.99 8.04
CA ILE A 100 7.81 3.25 9.26
C ILE A 100 6.63 2.35 8.94
N ILE A 101 6.77 1.05 9.18
CA ILE A 101 5.67 0.08 9.14
C ILE A 101 5.26 -0.22 10.57
N LYS A 102 4.11 0.32 11.00
CA LYS A 102 3.56 0.02 12.32
C LYS A 102 2.81 -1.31 12.27
N VAL A 103 3.27 -2.29 13.04
CA VAL A 103 2.66 -3.64 13.15
C VAL A 103 2.06 -3.85 14.54
N ASN A 104 1.20 -4.85 14.72
CA ASN A 104 0.83 -5.41 16.02
C ASN A 104 1.81 -6.53 16.38
N ALA A 105 2.56 -6.36 17.46
CA ALA A 105 3.45 -7.38 18.02
C ALA A 105 3.46 -7.37 19.57
N GLN A 106 2.45 -6.79 20.21
CA GLN A 106 2.16 -7.04 21.63
C GLN A 106 1.81 -8.52 21.90
N TRP A 107 1.19 -9.14 20.89
CA TRP A 107 0.71 -10.52 20.92
C TRP A 107 1.41 -11.32 19.82
N LYS A 108 1.27 -12.64 19.87
CA LYS A 108 1.69 -13.59 18.82
C LYS A 108 0.45 -14.34 18.28
N TYR A 109 0.62 -15.39 17.48
CA TYR A 109 -0.44 -16.08 16.73
C TYR A 109 -1.28 -15.08 15.93
N ARG A 110 -2.60 -15.29 15.80
CA ARG A 110 -3.52 -14.43 15.02
C ARG A 110 -3.89 -13.13 15.75
N GLY A 111 -3.11 -12.74 16.75
CA GLY A 111 -3.24 -11.50 17.52
C GLY A 111 -2.18 -10.46 17.13
N ALA A 112 -1.21 -10.87 16.31
CA ALA A 112 -0.20 -10.05 15.66
C ALA A 112 -0.61 -9.70 14.23
N THR A 113 -0.01 -8.66 13.65
CA THR A 113 -0.11 -8.39 12.20
C THR A 113 0.49 -9.54 11.41
N ASN A 114 -0.14 -9.90 10.29
CA ASN A 114 0.36 -10.95 9.42
C ASN A 114 1.75 -10.60 8.85
N SER A 115 2.77 -11.39 9.19
CA SER A 115 4.14 -11.13 8.76
C SER A 115 4.37 -11.49 7.28
N ASP A 116 3.57 -12.38 6.69
CA ASP A 116 3.60 -12.63 5.25
C ASP A 116 3.09 -11.41 4.46
N LEU A 117 2.07 -10.71 4.97
CA LEU A 117 1.62 -9.43 4.40
C LEU A 117 2.71 -8.35 4.52
N VAL A 118 3.36 -8.24 5.68
CA VAL A 118 4.46 -7.29 5.90
C VAL A 118 5.66 -7.62 5.02
N ARG A 119 5.97 -8.91 4.77
CA ARG A 119 6.99 -9.35 3.82
C ARG A 119 6.71 -8.82 2.42
N GLY A 120 5.48 -8.98 1.93
CA GLY A 120 5.07 -8.39 0.65
C GLY A 120 5.27 -6.88 0.61
N LEU A 121 4.93 -6.19 1.69
CA LEU A 121 5.01 -4.73 1.77
C LEU A 121 6.45 -4.24 1.71
N ILE A 122 7.35 -4.88 2.47
CA ILE A 122 8.77 -4.56 2.44
C ILE A 122 9.32 -4.78 1.03
N GLN A 123 9.02 -5.92 0.39
CA GLN A 123 9.49 -6.18 -0.97
C GLN A 123 9.04 -5.08 -1.94
N ARG A 124 7.78 -4.65 -1.88
CA ARG A 124 7.26 -3.60 -2.77
C ARG A 124 7.87 -2.23 -2.52
N LEU A 125 8.21 -1.91 -1.27
CA LEU A 125 8.97 -0.70 -0.97
C LEU A 125 10.39 -0.76 -1.55
N LEU A 126 11.08 -1.90 -1.42
CA LEU A 126 12.42 -2.09 -1.98
C LEU A 126 12.43 -2.06 -3.52
N ASP A 127 11.35 -2.54 -4.14
CA ASP A 127 11.12 -2.54 -5.59
C ASP A 127 10.68 -1.17 -6.14
N HIS A 128 10.83 -0.09 -5.37
CA HIS A 128 10.48 1.26 -5.85
C HIS A 128 11.10 1.51 -7.23
N PRO A 129 10.32 1.95 -8.23
CA PRO A 129 10.74 1.94 -9.64
C PRO A 129 11.90 2.91 -9.94
N ASP A 130 12.06 3.97 -9.15
CA ASP A 130 13.24 4.87 -9.19
C ASP A 130 14.47 4.35 -8.40
N GLY A 131 14.41 3.12 -7.88
CA GLY A 131 15.40 2.52 -6.98
C GLY A 131 15.28 3.08 -5.55
N PHE A 132 14.86 2.24 -4.59
CA PHE A 132 14.72 2.65 -3.19
C PHE A 132 16.08 2.87 -2.52
N ARG A 133 16.30 4.07 -1.95
CA ARG A 133 17.50 4.45 -1.18
C ARG A 133 17.15 4.86 0.26
N GLY A 134 15.86 4.85 0.58
CA GLY A 134 15.32 5.10 1.90
C GLY A 134 15.60 3.98 2.90
N GLU A 135 14.88 4.03 4.02
CA GLU A 135 14.87 2.98 5.04
C GLU A 135 13.45 2.47 5.25
N VAL A 136 13.31 1.18 5.51
CA VAL A 136 12.06 0.54 5.95
C VAL A 136 12.25 0.06 7.37
N VAL A 137 11.42 0.55 8.30
CA VAL A 137 11.55 0.25 9.73
C VAL A 137 10.25 -0.34 10.25
N ILE A 138 10.28 -1.61 10.64
CA ILE A 138 9.16 -2.24 11.36
C ILE A 138 9.16 -1.73 12.79
N MET A 139 8.08 -1.09 13.23
CA MET A 139 8.00 -0.47 14.55
C MET A 139 6.85 -1.06 15.37
N GLU A 140 7.08 -1.26 16.66
CA GLU A 140 6.05 -1.56 17.64
C GLU A 140 6.39 -0.97 19.03
N ASN A 141 5.36 -0.52 19.75
CA ASN A 141 5.35 -0.34 21.21
C ASN A 141 4.28 -1.27 21.79
N GLY A 142 4.68 -2.47 22.21
CA GLY A 142 3.84 -3.48 22.83
C GLY A 142 3.52 -3.22 24.29
N GLN A 143 3.80 -2.01 24.80
CA GLN A 143 3.45 -1.56 26.15
C GLN A 143 4.07 -2.43 27.26
N GLY A 144 5.32 -2.84 27.04
CA GLY A 144 6.10 -3.65 27.97
C GLY A 144 5.83 -5.15 27.87
N ARG A 145 5.07 -5.58 26.87
CA ARG A 145 4.70 -6.98 26.63
C ARG A 145 4.97 -7.44 25.19
N GLY A 146 5.46 -6.55 24.33
CA GLY A 146 5.64 -6.88 22.92
C GLY A 146 6.92 -7.63 22.62
N SER A 147 6.90 -8.34 21.51
CA SER A 147 8.08 -8.96 20.92
C SER A 147 7.95 -9.01 19.40
N LEU A 148 8.91 -8.39 18.70
CA LEU A 148 9.03 -8.52 17.25
C LEU A 148 9.56 -9.90 16.82
N ALA A 149 10.05 -10.71 17.77
CA ALA A 149 10.34 -12.13 17.56
C ALA A 149 9.08 -13.00 17.68
N CYS A 150 7.94 -12.46 18.12
CA CYS A 150 6.69 -13.20 18.30
C CYS A 150 6.82 -14.40 19.27
N ASP A 151 7.57 -14.25 20.37
CA ASP A 151 7.92 -15.31 21.33
C ASP A 151 7.42 -15.06 22.76
N THR A 152 6.44 -14.17 22.92
CA THR A 152 5.81 -13.90 24.22
C THR A 152 5.12 -15.14 24.79
N SER A 153 5.11 -15.31 26.11
CA SER A 153 4.67 -16.57 26.76
C SER A 153 3.53 -16.41 27.78
N SER A 154 3.45 -15.27 28.46
CA SER A 154 2.55 -15.08 29.62
C SER A 154 1.07 -15.29 29.33
N SER A 155 0.66 -15.06 28.08
CA SER A 155 -0.74 -15.16 27.64
C SER A 155 -1.05 -16.44 26.85
N TYR A 156 -0.10 -17.39 26.79
CA TYR A 156 -0.16 -18.54 25.89
C TYR A 156 0.09 -19.86 26.62
N GLY A 157 -0.38 -19.98 27.87
CA GLY A 157 -0.25 -21.23 28.64
C GLY A 157 1.19 -21.69 28.86
N GLY A 158 2.16 -20.77 28.82
CA GLY A 158 3.58 -21.08 28.95
C GLY A 158 4.29 -21.42 27.64
N ASP A 159 3.64 -21.34 26.48
CA ASP A 159 4.28 -21.52 25.18
C ASP A 159 5.32 -20.42 24.93
N THR A 160 6.60 -20.79 24.95
CA THR A 160 7.75 -19.90 24.68
C THR A 160 8.20 -19.90 23.23
N GLY A 161 7.54 -20.66 22.35
CA GLY A 161 7.91 -20.74 20.94
C GLY A 161 7.61 -19.46 20.17
N VAL A 162 8.36 -19.25 19.08
CA VAL A 162 8.05 -18.24 18.06
C VAL A 162 6.77 -18.66 17.33
N ARG A 163 5.77 -17.77 17.35
CA ARG A 163 4.44 -18.01 16.76
C ARG A 163 3.95 -16.75 16.05
N ALA A 164 4.54 -16.39 14.92
CA ALA A 164 4.09 -15.27 14.13
C ALA A 164 2.71 -15.51 13.50
N ASN A 165 1.97 -14.44 13.18
CA ASN A 165 0.79 -14.54 12.32
C ASN A 165 1.25 -14.77 10.86
N ALA A 166 1.66 -15.99 10.54
CA ALA A 166 2.09 -16.35 9.19
C ALA A 166 1.65 -17.77 8.87
N ASN A 167 1.89 -18.21 7.63
CA ASN A 167 1.76 -19.61 7.26
C ASN A 167 2.87 -20.47 7.87
N ASP A 168 4.10 -19.97 7.83
CA ASP A 168 5.19 -20.49 8.66
C ASP A 168 5.29 -19.63 9.92
N GLU A 169 4.81 -20.17 11.04
CA GLU A 169 4.75 -19.44 12.30
C GLU A 169 6.14 -19.09 12.86
N SER A 170 7.24 -19.64 12.32
CA SER A 170 8.60 -19.22 12.68
C SER A 170 9.02 -17.89 12.03
N HIS A 171 8.30 -17.42 11.02
CA HIS A 171 8.61 -16.20 10.27
C HIS A 171 8.11 -14.93 10.99
N SER A 172 8.74 -14.61 12.12
CA SER A 172 8.51 -13.36 12.86
C SER A 172 9.00 -12.11 12.10
N PHE A 173 8.68 -10.92 12.61
CA PHE A 173 9.17 -9.68 12.01
C PHE A 173 10.70 -9.61 12.02
N LEU A 174 11.35 -10.09 13.08
CA LEU A 174 12.82 -10.19 13.11
C LEU A 174 13.37 -11.26 12.15
N HIS A 175 12.62 -12.34 11.89
CA HIS A 175 12.99 -13.29 10.85
C HIS A 175 12.98 -12.63 9.46
N LEU A 176 11.99 -11.78 9.16
CA LEU A 176 11.96 -11.03 7.90
C LEU A 176 13.23 -10.18 7.74
N VAL A 177 13.59 -9.41 8.76
CA VAL A 177 14.78 -8.54 8.74
C VAL A 177 16.06 -9.37 8.59
N ASN A 178 16.25 -10.36 9.47
CA ASN A 178 17.54 -11.03 9.64
C ASN A 178 17.79 -12.21 8.69
N THR A 179 16.73 -12.77 8.10
CA THR A 179 16.81 -13.98 7.27
C THR A 179 16.31 -13.75 5.86
N VAL A 180 15.09 -13.21 5.71
CA VAL A 180 14.47 -13.04 4.39
C VAL A 180 15.13 -11.93 3.58
N PHE A 181 15.21 -10.73 4.16
CA PHE A 181 15.73 -9.56 3.45
C PHE A 181 17.23 -9.41 3.60
N ARG A 182 17.76 -9.45 4.83
CA ARG A 182 19.18 -9.18 5.12
C ARG A 182 19.71 -7.92 4.43
N ASP A 183 18.84 -6.95 4.24
CA ASP A 183 19.10 -5.72 3.53
C ASP A 183 19.38 -4.61 4.56
N PRO A 184 20.48 -3.85 4.44
CA PRO A 184 20.82 -2.79 5.40
C PRO A 184 19.77 -1.67 5.47
N ARG A 185 18.89 -1.55 4.47
CA ARG A 185 17.78 -0.59 4.45
C ARG A 185 16.58 -1.06 5.27
N VAL A 186 16.50 -2.35 5.62
CA VAL A 186 15.37 -2.93 6.34
C VAL A 186 15.77 -3.20 7.79
N SER A 187 15.04 -2.62 8.73
CA SER A 187 15.30 -2.80 10.16
C SER A 187 14.02 -2.90 10.97
N ALA A 188 14.15 -3.18 12.26
CA ALA A 188 13.01 -3.17 13.16
C ALA A 188 13.38 -2.57 14.52
N ILE A 189 12.41 -1.95 15.18
CA ILE A 189 12.56 -1.35 16.50
C ILE A 189 11.36 -1.67 17.40
N LEU A 190 11.67 -2.26 18.56
CA LEU A 190 10.72 -2.42 19.65
C LEU A 190 10.94 -1.27 20.63
N LEU A 191 9.89 -0.47 20.87
CA LEU A 191 9.94 0.72 21.72
C LEU A 191 9.72 0.39 23.20
N ASP A 192 9.35 -0.85 23.54
CA ASP A 192 9.12 -1.29 24.92
C ASP A 192 10.26 -0.95 25.89
N PRO A 193 11.56 -1.07 25.53
CA PRO A 193 12.65 -0.69 26.44
C PRO A 193 12.69 0.80 26.78
N VAL A 194 12.14 1.67 25.93
CA VAL A 194 12.16 3.13 26.11
C VAL A 194 10.77 3.72 26.38
N ARG A 195 9.74 2.90 26.51
CA ARG A 195 8.34 3.32 26.68
C ARG A 195 8.11 4.29 27.85
N ALA A 196 8.87 4.18 28.94
CA ALA A 196 8.77 5.05 30.11
C ALA A 196 9.78 6.22 30.09
N THR A 197 10.61 6.32 29.05
CA THR A 197 11.62 7.36 28.92
C THR A 197 11.01 8.58 28.25
N PHE A 198 10.83 9.68 29.00
CA PHE A 198 10.42 10.97 28.44
C PHE A 198 11.63 11.88 28.26
N ILE A 199 11.76 12.49 27.09
CA ILE A 199 12.89 13.34 26.71
C ILE A 199 12.43 14.79 26.50
N GLY A 200 13.38 15.73 26.62
CA GLY A 200 13.13 17.16 26.39
C GLY A 200 12.94 17.50 24.92
N ALA A 201 12.43 18.71 24.64
CA ALA A 201 12.23 19.21 23.27
C ALA A 201 13.56 19.28 22.49
N ASP A 202 14.65 19.64 23.15
CA ASP A 202 15.97 19.82 22.54
C ASP A 202 16.85 18.55 22.55
N ASP A 203 16.34 17.43 23.08
CA ASP A 203 17.08 16.16 23.11
C ASP A 203 16.88 15.38 21.80
N HIS A 204 17.78 15.60 20.85
CA HIS A 204 17.78 14.93 19.54
C HIS A 204 18.63 13.66 19.50
N VAL A 205 19.06 13.13 20.65
CA VAL A 205 20.00 12.00 20.72
C VAL A 205 19.34 10.78 21.35
N LYS A 206 18.71 10.95 22.52
CA LYS A 206 18.22 9.83 23.31
C LYS A 206 16.94 9.24 22.71
N ASN A 207 16.85 7.91 22.66
CA ASN A 207 15.60 7.24 22.32
C ASN A 207 14.60 7.38 23.48
N GLY A 208 13.34 7.69 23.17
CA GLY A 208 12.30 7.91 24.17
C GLY A 208 11.05 8.53 23.57
N PHE A 209 10.25 9.18 24.40
CA PHE A 209 8.99 9.79 24.02
C PHE A 209 9.00 11.28 24.37
N ARG A 210 8.41 12.10 23.50
CA ARG A 210 8.10 13.49 23.82
C ARG A 210 6.61 13.65 24.03
N LYS A 211 6.24 14.50 24.98
CA LYS A 211 4.84 14.85 25.24
C LYS A 211 4.41 15.93 24.26
N TYR A 212 3.21 15.81 23.72
CA TYR A 212 2.56 16.80 22.87
C TYR A 212 1.11 16.93 23.29
N GLU A 213 0.76 18.08 23.87
CA GLU A 213 -0.55 18.29 24.49
C GLU A 213 -0.86 17.14 25.50
N ASN A 214 -1.92 16.35 25.29
CA ASN A 214 -2.28 15.19 26.13
C ASN A 214 -1.86 13.82 25.54
N VAL A 215 -1.02 13.81 24.51
CA VAL A 215 -0.44 12.59 23.91
C VAL A 215 1.08 12.60 24.00
N SER A 216 1.71 11.56 23.49
CA SER A 216 3.16 11.45 23.33
C SER A 216 3.52 10.73 22.04
N TYR A 217 4.74 10.92 21.57
CA TYR A 217 5.22 10.29 20.35
C TYR A 217 6.68 9.86 20.48
N PRO A 218 7.07 8.75 19.81
CA PRO A 218 8.40 8.21 19.94
C PRO A 218 9.41 9.04 19.13
N CYS A 219 10.59 9.19 19.70
CA CYS A 219 11.78 9.70 19.06
C CYS A 219 12.86 8.63 19.18
N PHE A 220 13.43 8.18 18.06
CA PHE A 220 14.40 7.11 18.03
C PHE A 220 15.35 7.21 16.84
N THR A 221 16.52 6.60 16.95
CA THR A 221 17.45 6.45 15.83
C THR A 221 17.26 5.09 15.17
N THR A 222 17.07 5.06 13.85
CA THR A 222 16.98 3.82 13.07
C THR A 222 18.33 3.08 13.05
N ALA A 223 18.34 1.81 12.62
CA ALA A 223 19.59 1.07 12.46
C ALA A 223 20.53 1.71 11.41
N GLY A 224 19.97 2.37 10.38
CA GLY A 224 20.73 3.15 9.40
C GLY A 224 21.22 4.51 9.90
N GLY A 225 20.92 4.87 11.16
CA GLY A 225 21.41 6.10 11.80
C GLY A 225 20.52 7.33 11.61
N ARG A 226 19.34 7.21 11.01
CA ARG A 226 18.40 8.34 10.87
C ARG A 226 17.66 8.59 12.17
N ARG A 227 17.69 9.84 12.66
CA ARG A 227 16.95 10.25 13.86
C ARG A 227 15.50 10.57 13.50
N VAL A 228 14.59 9.64 13.78
CA VAL A 228 13.15 9.79 13.61
C VAL A 228 12.56 10.43 14.85
N GLU A 229 11.88 11.55 14.67
CA GLU A 229 11.09 12.22 15.71
C GLU A 229 9.68 12.30 15.17
N LEU A 230 8.83 11.33 15.54
CA LEU A 230 7.70 10.90 14.71
C LEU A 230 6.75 12.03 14.31
N ARG A 231 6.62 13.06 15.16
CA ARG A 231 5.83 14.25 14.89
C ARG A 231 6.54 15.26 13.99
N GLU A 232 7.82 15.50 14.22
CA GLU A 232 8.58 16.57 13.55
C GLU A 232 9.20 16.13 12.21
N GLY A 233 9.53 14.84 12.05
CA GLY A 233 10.18 14.30 10.86
C GLY A 233 11.53 13.66 11.15
N VAL A 234 12.44 13.68 10.16
CA VAL A 234 13.80 13.14 10.30
C VAL A 234 14.76 14.28 10.63
N TRP A 235 15.35 14.24 11.82
CA TRP A 235 16.33 15.24 12.25
C TRP A 235 17.67 15.06 11.54
N ASN A 236 18.20 16.14 10.96
CA ASN A 236 19.48 16.14 10.22
C ASN A 236 20.65 16.82 10.97
N GLY A 237 20.46 17.19 12.24
CA GLY A 237 21.43 17.95 13.03
C GLY A 237 21.12 19.44 13.17
N THR A 238 20.28 19.99 12.29
CA THR A 238 19.90 21.43 12.30
C THR A 238 18.41 21.66 12.14
N SER A 239 17.72 20.79 11.40
CA SER A 239 16.29 20.87 11.12
C SER A 239 15.71 19.48 10.90
N HIS A 240 14.38 19.41 10.83
CA HIS A 240 13.67 18.22 10.40
C HIS A 240 13.42 18.27 8.91
N GLY A 241 13.92 17.25 8.20
CA GLY A 241 13.67 17.07 6.78
C GLY A 241 12.33 16.37 6.51
N PRO A 242 11.78 16.55 5.30
CA PRO A 242 10.64 15.78 4.83
C PRO A 242 11.03 14.30 4.62
N GLY A 243 10.07 13.48 4.20
CA GLY A 243 10.32 12.09 3.80
C GLY A 243 10.15 11.05 4.91
N LEU A 244 9.58 11.42 6.06
CA LEU A 244 9.07 10.43 7.02
C LEU A 244 7.65 9.99 6.62
N LYS A 245 7.47 8.69 6.43
CA LYS A 245 6.19 8.05 6.07
C LYS A 245 5.80 7.02 7.13
N LEU A 246 4.51 6.94 7.43
CA LEU A 246 3.95 5.87 8.25
C LEU A 246 2.96 5.07 7.41
N ILE A 247 3.17 3.76 7.32
CA ILE A 247 2.17 2.80 6.86
C ILE A 247 1.70 2.04 8.10
N ASN A 248 0.41 2.18 8.41
CA ASN A 248 -0.21 1.58 9.59
C ASN A 248 -0.82 0.23 9.19
N VAL A 249 -0.37 -0.88 9.78
CA VAL A 249 -0.78 -2.24 9.37
C VAL A 249 -1.39 -3.00 10.56
N PRO A 250 -2.58 -2.61 11.04
CA PRO A 250 -3.24 -3.28 12.16
C PRO A 250 -3.79 -4.66 11.78
N VAL A 251 -3.79 -5.59 12.72
CA VAL A 251 -4.63 -6.79 12.63
C VAL A 251 -6.06 -6.48 13.08
N LEU A 252 -7.06 -6.97 12.34
CA LEU A 252 -8.46 -6.90 12.74
C LEU A 252 -8.75 -7.98 13.80
N LYS A 253 -9.16 -7.56 14.99
CA LYS A 253 -9.48 -8.50 16.07
C LYS A 253 -10.39 -7.90 17.14
N HIS A 254 -11.06 -8.78 17.88
CA HIS A 254 -11.58 -8.49 19.21
C HIS A 254 -10.47 -7.95 20.12
N HIS A 255 -10.83 -7.07 21.06
CA HIS A 255 -9.88 -6.52 22.03
C HIS A 255 -10.35 -6.72 23.47
N ASP A 256 -11.51 -6.20 23.84
CA ASP A 256 -12.01 -6.24 25.22
C ASP A 256 -13.52 -6.02 25.28
N THR A 257 -14.11 -6.09 26.47
CA THR A 257 -15.50 -5.68 26.71
C THR A 257 -15.50 -4.38 27.52
N GLY A 258 -16.15 -3.33 27.02
CA GLY A 258 -16.28 -2.05 27.71
C GLY A 258 -15.16 -1.04 27.45
N GLY A 259 -14.18 -1.39 26.61
CA GLY A 259 -13.15 -0.48 26.11
C GLY A 259 -13.31 -0.21 24.62
N SER A 260 -12.33 -0.62 23.83
CA SER A 260 -12.37 -0.46 22.36
C SER A 260 -13.31 -1.44 21.66
N GLU A 261 -13.61 -2.57 22.29
CA GLU A 261 -14.31 -3.72 21.71
C GLU A 261 -13.50 -4.46 20.63
N PHE A 262 -12.89 -3.74 19.70
CA PHE A 262 -12.01 -4.30 18.67
C PHE A 262 -10.76 -3.45 18.42
N THR A 263 -9.80 -4.03 17.72
CA THR A 263 -8.60 -3.36 17.19
C THR A 263 -8.66 -3.33 15.68
N ALA A 264 -8.42 -2.15 15.13
CA ALA A 264 -8.16 -1.85 13.73
C ALA A 264 -7.28 -0.59 13.66
N SER A 265 -7.44 0.27 12.66
CA SER A 265 -6.56 1.42 12.34
C SER A 265 -6.42 2.42 13.48
N LEU A 266 -7.52 2.87 14.08
CA LEU A 266 -7.49 3.92 15.11
C LEU A 266 -6.92 3.40 16.43
N LYS A 267 -7.37 2.23 16.88
CA LYS A 267 -6.87 1.64 18.13
C LYS A 267 -5.36 1.35 18.05
N HIS A 268 -4.82 1.13 16.86
CA HIS A 268 -3.41 0.78 16.67
C HIS A 268 -2.43 1.89 17.07
N PHE A 269 -2.86 3.16 17.06
CA PHE A 269 -2.07 4.29 17.57
C PHE A 269 -1.74 4.18 19.07
N TYR A 270 -2.41 3.29 19.80
CA TYR A 270 -2.09 2.99 21.19
C TYR A 270 -0.78 2.21 21.33
N GLY A 271 -0.33 1.57 20.26
CA GLY A 271 1.03 1.04 20.11
C GLY A 271 2.01 2.06 19.53
N VAL A 272 1.65 3.35 19.47
CA VAL A 272 2.53 4.44 19.05
C VAL A 272 2.75 5.43 20.19
N VAL A 273 1.70 5.77 20.95
CA VAL A 273 1.81 6.59 22.17
C VAL A 273 2.43 5.81 23.33
N SER A 274 3.12 6.47 24.26
CA SER A 274 3.52 5.83 25.52
C SER A 274 2.32 5.72 26.48
N MET A 275 2.16 4.56 27.11
CA MET A 275 1.18 4.34 28.18
C MET A 275 1.73 4.62 29.58
N ASP A 276 3.02 4.91 29.70
CA ASP A 276 3.72 5.12 30.98
C ASP A 276 3.79 6.62 31.37
N ASP A 277 2.94 7.46 30.77
CA ASP A 277 2.74 8.88 31.15
C ASP A 277 1.60 9.10 32.15
N GLY A 278 1.01 8.01 32.67
CA GLY A 278 -0.11 8.05 33.63
C GLY A 278 -1.49 8.23 32.99
N GLN A 279 -1.60 8.28 31.66
CA GLN A 279 -2.87 8.47 30.95
C GLN A 279 -3.49 7.18 30.40
N SER A 280 -2.93 6.00 30.72
CA SER A 280 -3.38 4.72 30.17
C SER A 280 -4.88 4.44 30.40
N GLY A 281 -5.39 4.67 31.62
CA GLY A 281 -6.80 4.45 31.96
C GLY A 281 -7.76 5.30 31.12
N PRO A 282 -7.69 6.64 31.19
CA PRO A 282 -8.52 7.53 30.36
C PRO A 282 -8.46 7.17 28.87
N ARG A 283 -7.26 6.89 28.35
CA ARG A 283 -7.07 6.51 26.95
C ARG A 283 -7.82 5.23 26.59
N HIS A 284 -7.82 4.20 27.44
CA HIS A 284 -8.48 2.93 27.09
C HIS A 284 -10.01 2.97 27.17
N TYR A 285 -10.59 3.87 27.99
CA TYR A 285 -12.01 3.78 28.34
C TYR A 285 -12.83 5.06 28.19
N GLY A 286 -12.20 6.24 28.10
CA GLY A 286 -12.91 7.54 28.09
C GLY A 286 -12.55 8.48 26.94
N SER A 287 -11.28 8.54 26.55
CA SER A 287 -10.74 9.44 25.53
C SER A 287 -10.10 8.69 24.35
N LEU A 288 -10.62 7.51 24.04
CA LEU A 288 -10.05 6.64 23.02
C LEU A 288 -10.01 7.30 21.64
N GLY A 289 -11.17 7.78 21.20
CA GLY A 289 -11.32 8.42 19.92
C GLY A 289 -10.51 9.70 19.81
N GLU A 290 -10.56 10.54 20.85
CA GLU A 290 -9.75 11.78 20.90
C GLU A 290 -8.25 11.48 20.78
N THR A 291 -7.75 10.50 21.54
CA THR A 291 -6.33 10.12 21.52
C THR A 291 -5.91 9.61 20.14
N ALA A 292 -6.66 8.67 19.57
CA ALA A 292 -6.37 8.13 18.25
C ALA A 292 -6.47 9.20 17.15
N GLY A 293 -7.53 10.01 17.17
CA GLY A 293 -7.72 11.09 16.22
C GLY A 293 -6.61 12.15 16.28
N LYS A 294 -6.15 12.47 17.49
CA LYS A 294 -5.04 13.41 17.69
C LYS A 294 -3.69 12.85 17.24
N MET A 295 -3.43 11.57 17.48
CA MET A 295 -2.23 10.91 16.94
C MET A 295 -2.24 10.97 15.41
N ALA A 296 -3.37 10.66 14.77
CA ALA A 296 -3.51 10.66 13.32
C ALA A 296 -3.40 12.07 12.70
N ALA A 297 -3.99 13.09 13.32
CA ALA A 297 -4.05 14.44 12.75
C ALA A 297 -2.91 15.39 13.19
N SER A 298 -2.21 15.10 14.29
CA SER A 298 -1.24 16.05 14.87
C SER A 298 0.11 15.47 15.26
N VAL A 299 0.25 14.15 15.25
CA VAL A 299 1.54 13.49 15.42
C VAL A 299 1.99 12.95 14.07
N VAL A 300 1.30 11.95 13.55
CA VAL A 300 1.67 11.32 12.28
C VAL A 300 0.44 10.82 11.56
N THR A 301 0.15 11.43 10.42
CA THR A 301 -0.86 10.92 9.50
C THR A 301 -0.27 9.75 8.71
N PRO A 302 -0.84 8.53 8.81
CA PRO A 302 -0.45 7.42 7.97
C PRO A 302 -0.73 7.78 6.51
N VAL A 303 0.24 7.54 5.63
CA VAL A 303 -0.01 7.68 4.19
C VAL A 303 -0.91 6.57 3.65
N LEU A 304 -0.98 5.45 4.38
CA LEU A 304 -1.85 4.34 4.11
C LEU A 304 -2.09 3.56 5.41
N ASN A 305 -3.32 3.16 5.64
CA ASN A 305 -3.68 2.12 6.61
C ASN A 305 -4.02 0.85 5.84
N ILE A 306 -3.54 -0.30 6.29
CA ILE A 306 -3.83 -1.62 5.73
C ILE A 306 -4.29 -2.53 6.87
N ILE A 307 -5.60 -2.70 7.02
CA ILE A 307 -6.18 -3.67 7.95
C ILE A 307 -5.90 -5.08 7.42
N ASP A 308 -5.09 -5.82 8.17
CA ASP A 308 -4.92 -7.26 8.02
C ASP A 308 -6.13 -7.98 8.58
N ALA A 309 -6.95 -8.53 7.68
CA ALA A 309 -8.06 -9.42 7.99
C ALA A 309 -7.89 -10.76 7.26
N ILE A 310 -6.65 -11.22 7.02
CA ILE A 310 -6.41 -12.56 6.47
C ILE A 310 -6.85 -13.57 7.52
N TRP A 311 -6.41 -13.35 8.75
CA TRP A 311 -6.92 -13.97 9.96
C TRP A 311 -7.53 -12.90 10.86
N VAL A 312 -8.75 -13.15 11.34
CA VAL A 312 -9.46 -12.30 12.28
C VAL A 312 -9.61 -13.04 13.60
N SER A 313 -9.05 -12.51 14.68
CA SER A 313 -9.32 -13.07 16.01
C SER A 313 -10.59 -12.46 16.58
N HIS A 314 -11.73 -13.09 16.34
CA HIS A 314 -13.05 -12.53 16.63
C HIS A 314 -13.50 -12.68 18.09
N ALA A 315 -12.79 -13.45 18.91
CA ALA A 315 -13.18 -13.67 20.32
C ALA A 315 -12.01 -13.56 21.33
N SER A 316 -10.79 -13.28 20.87
CA SER A 316 -9.62 -13.19 21.74
C SER A 316 -8.67 -12.09 21.28
N LEU A 317 -8.30 -11.19 22.19
CA LEU A 317 -7.30 -10.16 21.87
C LEU A 317 -5.91 -10.73 21.59
N THR A 318 -5.64 -11.94 22.09
CA THR A 318 -4.33 -12.60 21.99
C THR A 318 -4.16 -13.37 20.68
N GLY A 319 -5.23 -13.56 19.89
CA GLY A 319 -5.18 -14.41 18.70
C GLY A 319 -5.15 -15.91 18.95
N TRP A 320 -5.47 -16.33 20.18
CA TRP A 320 -5.34 -17.68 20.66
C TRP A 320 -6.40 -17.96 21.75
N PRO A 321 -6.92 -19.21 21.88
CA PRO A 321 -6.64 -20.40 21.06
C PRO A 321 -7.23 -20.30 19.64
N ALA A 322 -6.85 -21.21 18.75
CA ALA A 322 -7.27 -21.21 17.33
C ALA A 322 -8.80 -21.17 17.15
N SER A 323 -9.57 -21.71 18.09
CA SER A 323 -11.04 -21.67 18.09
C SER A 323 -11.64 -20.26 18.22
N THR A 324 -10.82 -19.25 18.52
CA THR A 324 -11.21 -17.83 18.62
C THR A 324 -10.81 -17.03 17.38
N THR A 325 -10.41 -17.72 16.31
CA THR A 325 -9.87 -17.13 15.09
C THR A 325 -10.60 -17.63 13.86
N PHE A 326 -10.73 -16.77 12.88
CA PHE A 326 -11.42 -17.03 11.63
C PHE A 326 -10.56 -16.58 10.45
N ARG A 327 -10.43 -17.41 9.42
CA ARG A 327 -9.64 -17.07 8.23
C ARG A 327 -10.53 -16.34 7.21
N ALA A 328 -10.53 -15.00 7.26
CA ALA A 328 -11.38 -14.18 6.40
C ALA A 328 -10.77 -13.89 5.02
N ASN A 329 -9.47 -14.12 4.82
CA ASN A 329 -8.78 -14.00 3.52
C ASN A 329 -8.96 -12.64 2.84
N GLN A 330 -8.92 -11.58 3.66
CA GLN A 330 -9.20 -10.22 3.22
C GLN A 330 -8.12 -9.25 3.72
N ILE A 331 -7.87 -8.21 2.93
CA ILE A 331 -7.22 -7.00 3.44
C ILE A 331 -8.03 -5.80 2.98
N LEU A 332 -8.10 -4.78 3.83
CA LEU A 332 -8.80 -3.54 3.56
C LEU A 332 -7.84 -2.38 3.78
N ALA A 333 -7.73 -1.45 2.83
CA ALA A 333 -6.82 -0.32 2.95
C ALA A 333 -7.48 1.00 2.55
N GLY A 334 -6.88 2.09 3.02
CA GLY A 334 -7.38 3.44 2.78
C GLY A 334 -6.60 4.48 3.58
N GLN A 335 -6.86 5.75 3.30
CA GLN A 335 -6.23 6.87 4.00
C GLN A 335 -7.08 7.40 5.17
N ASP A 336 -8.38 7.10 5.18
CA ASP A 336 -9.29 7.44 6.28
C ASP A 336 -9.36 6.28 7.30
N PRO A 337 -8.72 6.40 8.48
CA PRO A 337 -8.76 5.35 9.50
C PRO A 337 -10.13 5.24 10.20
N VAL A 338 -10.96 6.30 10.19
CA VAL A 338 -12.31 6.24 10.78
C VAL A 338 -13.23 5.43 9.87
N ALA A 339 -13.17 5.68 8.56
CA ALA A 339 -13.98 4.96 7.58
C ALA A 339 -13.59 3.48 7.56
N LEU A 340 -12.29 3.20 7.57
CA LEU A 340 -11.77 1.83 7.63
C LEU A 340 -12.29 1.06 8.84
N ASP A 341 -12.20 1.65 10.03
CA ASP A 341 -12.61 0.97 11.26
C ASP A 341 -14.13 0.77 11.32
N ALA A 342 -14.92 1.78 10.92
CA ALA A 342 -16.37 1.66 10.85
C ALA A 342 -16.79 0.58 9.84
N TRP A 343 -16.20 0.60 8.65
CA TRP A 343 -16.53 -0.32 7.57
C TRP A 343 -16.08 -1.76 7.89
N ALA A 344 -14.85 -1.96 8.38
CA ALA A 344 -14.34 -3.28 8.74
C ALA A 344 -15.11 -3.90 9.91
N ALA A 345 -15.49 -3.10 10.91
CA ALA A 345 -16.34 -3.54 12.01
C ALA A 345 -17.69 -4.06 11.51
N ARG A 346 -18.37 -3.31 10.61
CA ARG A 346 -19.69 -3.70 10.09
C ARG A 346 -19.64 -4.87 9.12
N ASN A 347 -18.66 -4.88 8.22
CA ASN A 347 -18.68 -5.72 7.02
C ASN A 347 -17.72 -6.91 7.09
N ILE A 348 -16.81 -6.95 8.07
CA ILE A 348 -15.87 -8.07 8.26
C ILE A 348 -16.04 -8.68 9.65
N LEU A 349 -15.83 -7.91 10.73
CA LEU A 349 -15.78 -8.47 12.09
C LEU A 349 -17.16 -8.92 12.59
N TYR A 350 -18.15 -8.02 12.61
CA TYR A 350 -19.50 -8.34 13.10
C TYR A 350 -20.16 -9.53 12.37
N PRO A 351 -20.04 -9.68 11.03
CA PRO A 351 -20.60 -10.84 10.34
C PRO A 351 -19.95 -12.18 10.71
N ILE A 352 -18.72 -12.19 11.25
CA ILE A 352 -18.03 -13.42 11.65
C ILE A 352 -18.62 -13.99 12.94
N ASP A 353 -18.98 -13.15 13.92
CA ASP A 353 -19.35 -13.59 15.26
C ASP A 353 -20.77 -13.20 15.72
N GLY A 354 -21.43 -12.26 15.03
CA GLY A 354 -22.73 -11.72 15.43
C GLY A 354 -22.70 -10.94 16.75
N ASN A 355 -21.52 -10.59 17.28
CA ASN A 355 -21.39 -9.88 18.54
C ASN A 355 -21.74 -8.41 18.33
N VAL A 356 -22.90 -7.98 18.83
CA VAL A 356 -23.37 -6.60 18.70
C VAL A 356 -22.38 -5.55 19.19
N ARG A 357 -21.46 -5.90 20.09
CA ARG A 357 -20.41 -4.98 20.57
C ARG A 357 -19.34 -4.67 19.53
N HIS A 358 -19.17 -5.53 18.54
CA HIS A 358 -18.27 -5.31 17.40
C HIS A 358 -18.93 -4.54 16.26
N HIS A 359 -20.22 -4.24 16.34
CA HIS A 359 -20.89 -3.42 15.34
C HIS A 359 -20.53 -1.93 15.53
N PRO A 360 -20.27 -1.16 14.46
CA PRO A 360 -19.81 0.22 14.60
C PRO A 360 -20.84 1.17 15.24
N ASP A 361 -22.12 0.80 15.25
CA ASP A 361 -23.20 1.58 15.87
C ASP A 361 -23.45 1.17 17.33
N PHE A 362 -22.72 0.18 17.87
CA PHE A 362 -22.76 -0.10 19.31
C PHE A 362 -22.35 1.16 20.08
N PRO A 363 -23.07 1.58 21.15
CA PRO A 363 -22.88 2.90 21.75
C PRO A 363 -21.42 3.26 22.11
N GLY A 364 -20.66 2.33 22.70
CA GLY A 364 -19.25 2.56 23.05
C GLY A 364 -18.35 2.71 21.82
N VAL A 365 -18.59 1.90 20.79
CA VAL A 365 -17.85 1.95 19.52
C VAL A 365 -18.17 3.21 18.73
N ASN A 366 -19.46 3.51 18.61
CA ASN A 366 -19.94 4.71 17.95
C ASN A 366 -19.33 5.96 18.61
N GLN A 367 -19.30 6.01 19.95
CA GLN A 367 -18.71 7.12 20.69
C GLN A 367 -17.26 7.37 20.31
N TRP A 368 -16.38 6.35 20.34
CA TRP A 368 -14.96 6.59 20.05
C TRP A 368 -14.69 6.83 18.56
N LEU A 369 -15.48 6.24 17.64
CA LEU A 369 -15.39 6.56 16.22
C LEU A 369 -15.82 8.01 15.92
N VAL A 370 -16.90 8.48 16.54
CA VAL A 370 -17.36 9.89 16.43
C VAL A 370 -16.32 10.84 17.02
N GLN A 371 -15.79 10.56 18.21
CA GLN A 371 -14.75 11.38 18.82
C GLN A 371 -13.49 11.46 17.94
N ALA A 372 -13.04 10.35 17.36
CA ALA A 372 -11.89 10.35 16.44
C ALA A 372 -12.17 11.21 15.20
N ARG A 373 -13.33 11.01 14.56
CA ARG A 373 -13.77 11.79 13.40
C ARG A 373 -13.76 13.29 13.70
N ASP A 374 -14.40 13.68 14.79
CA ASP A 374 -14.58 15.08 15.17
C ASP A 374 -13.23 15.71 15.54
N THR A 375 -12.36 14.98 16.23
CA THR A 375 -11.01 15.43 16.57
C THR A 375 -10.16 15.67 15.31
N ILE A 376 -10.18 14.76 14.35
CA ILE A 376 -9.42 14.89 13.10
C ILE A 376 -9.98 16.05 12.26
N ASN A 377 -11.29 16.08 12.05
CA ASN A 377 -11.93 17.09 11.20
C ASN A 377 -11.84 18.50 11.81
N ALA A 378 -11.93 18.65 13.13
CA ALA A 378 -11.72 19.94 13.81
C ALA A 378 -10.29 20.48 13.65
N ARG A 379 -9.33 19.61 13.30
CA ARG A 379 -7.93 19.97 13.01
C ARG A 379 -7.64 20.15 11.50
N GLY A 380 -8.69 20.22 10.68
CA GLY A 380 -8.56 20.46 9.23
C GLY A 380 -8.44 19.19 8.38
N GLY A 381 -8.65 18.01 8.98
CA GLY A 381 -8.60 16.74 8.25
C GLY A 381 -7.20 16.16 8.08
N LEU A 382 -7.00 15.34 7.04
CA LEU A 382 -5.76 14.58 6.83
C LEU A 382 -5.01 14.95 5.54
N PHE A 383 -5.56 15.82 4.69
CA PHE A 383 -5.04 16.10 3.37
C PHE A 383 -3.59 16.60 3.42
N SER A 384 -2.76 16.02 2.56
CA SER A 384 -1.37 16.41 2.40
C SER A 384 -0.87 16.00 1.03
N GLN A 385 -0.87 16.95 0.09
CA GLN A 385 -0.36 16.74 -1.27
C GLN A 385 1.11 16.27 -1.29
N GLU A 386 1.94 16.84 -0.42
CA GLU A 386 3.34 16.45 -0.24
C GLU A 386 3.47 14.97 0.18
N LYS A 387 2.53 14.47 0.98
CA LYS A 387 2.53 13.08 1.42
C LYS A 387 1.72 12.14 0.52
N GLY A 388 1.00 12.67 -0.46
CA GLY A 388 0.10 11.90 -1.31
C GLY A 388 -1.22 11.53 -0.59
N ILE A 389 -1.58 12.27 0.45
CA ILE A 389 -2.83 12.06 1.21
C ILE A 389 -3.93 12.92 0.60
N LEU A 390 -5.01 12.27 0.17
CA LEU A 390 -6.12 12.87 -0.56
C LEU A 390 -7.37 13.10 0.31
N VAL A 391 -7.34 12.68 1.58
CA VAL A 391 -8.50 12.73 2.49
C VAL A 391 -8.60 14.08 3.18
N ASP A 392 -9.45 14.96 2.67
CA ASP A 392 -9.75 16.27 3.27
C ASP A 392 -10.52 16.17 4.58
N ARG A 393 -11.44 15.21 4.70
CA ARG A 393 -12.21 14.97 5.92
C ARG A 393 -12.40 13.48 6.12
N VAL A 394 -12.35 13.03 7.37
CA VAL A 394 -12.63 11.65 7.72
C VAL A 394 -14.11 11.45 8.04
N THR A 395 -14.60 10.23 7.86
CA THR A 395 -16.01 9.89 8.05
C THR A 395 -16.21 8.50 8.65
N ARG A 396 -17.37 8.30 9.28
CA ARG A 396 -17.90 6.98 9.65
C ARG A 396 -19.16 6.62 8.86
N ASP A 397 -19.65 7.56 8.04
CA ASP A 397 -20.87 7.41 7.26
C ASP A 397 -20.53 6.67 5.96
N GLU A 398 -21.13 5.50 5.77
CA GLU A 398 -20.87 4.69 4.57
C GLU A 398 -21.37 5.35 3.28
N SER A 399 -22.30 6.31 3.35
CA SER A 399 -22.72 7.09 2.18
C SER A 399 -21.65 8.08 1.71
N GLU A 400 -20.64 8.35 2.54
CA GLU A 400 -19.47 9.18 2.25
C GLU A 400 -18.23 8.33 1.88
N MET A 401 -18.40 7.02 1.70
CA MET A 401 -17.34 6.09 1.36
C MET A 401 -17.47 5.56 -0.07
N ASN A 402 -16.35 5.28 -0.72
CA ASN A 402 -16.32 4.63 -2.03
C ASN A 402 -15.47 3.36 -1.95
N VAL A 403 -16.14 2.19 -1.94
CA VAL A 403 -15.46 0.90 -1.75
C VAL A 403 -15.13 0.29 -3.11
N HIS A 404 -13.85 0.26 -3.43
CA HIS A 404 -13.29 -0.47 -4.55
C HIS A 404 -12.93 -1.88 -4.09
N ALA A 405 -13.33 -2.90 -4.85
CA ALA A 405 -13.06 -4.28 -4.47
C ALA A 405 -12.59 -5.15 -5.64
N CYS A 406 -11.66 -6.08 -5.36
CA CYS A 406 -11.26 -7.13 -6.30
C CYS A 406 -10.99 -8.46 -5.58
N GLN A 407 -10.96 -9.55 -6.35
CA GLN A 407 -10.36 -10.79 -5.87
C GLN A 407 -8.83 -10.71 -5.97
N ALA A 408 -8.11 -11.40 -5.08
CA ALA A 408 -6.67 -11.54 -5.19
C ALA A 408 -6.32 -12.21 -6.53
N GLY A 409 -5.34 -11.66 -7.24
CA GLY A 409 -4.98 -12.08 -8.60
C GLY A 409 -5.69 -11.30 -9.70
N GLN A 410 -6.94 -10.89 -9.51
CA GLN A 410 -7.79 -10.35 -10.59
C GLN A 410 -7.17 -9.15 -11.34
N ASN A 411 -6.53 -8.23 -10.62
CA ASN A 411 -5.97 -7.01 -11.21
C ASN A 411 -4.50 -7.17 -11.66
N ILE A 412 -3.92 -8.36 -11.47
CA ILE A 412 -2.50 -8.68 -11.71
C ILE A 412 -2.28 -9.91 -12.60
N ASP A 413 -3.30 -10.75 -12.79
CA ASP A 413 -3.31 -11.90 -13.71
C ASP A 413 -3.33 -11.46 -15.17
N ALA A 414 -3.97 -10.32 -15.42
CA ALA A 414 -3.92 -9.61 -16.67
C ALA A 414 -2.56 -8.92 -16.79
N ALA A 415 -1.67 -9.39 -17.68
CA ALA A 415 -0.52 -8.56 -17.97
C ALA A 415 -1.03 -7.22 -18.54
N ARG A 416 -0.29 -6.14 -18.33
CA ARG A 416 -0.53 -4.89 -19.06
C ARG A 416 0.79 -4.40 -19.58
N VAL A 417 0.75 -3.80 -20.75
CA VAL A 417 1.92 -3.18 -21.37
C VAL A 417 1.70 -1.67 -21.46
N SER A 418 2.67 -0.86 -21.04
CA SER A 418 2.67 0.58 -21.23
C SER A 418 3.93 1.04 -21.96
N LEU A 419 3.81 2.14 -22.70
CA LEU A 419 4.90 2.75 -23.47
C LEU A 419 5.27 4.09 -22.82
N SER A 420 6.55 4.47 -22.83
CA SER A 420 6.97 5.75 -22.27
C SER A 420 6.36 6.96 -22.97
N ASP A 421 6.09 6.81 -24.27
CA ASP A 421 5.63 7.90 -25.14
C ASP A 421 4.58 7.39 -26.13
N ALA A 422 3.46 8.11 -26.23
CA ALA A 422 2.48 7.89 -27.30
C ALA A 422 2.99 8.45 -28.66
N ILE A 423 3.96 9.39 -28.63
CA ILE A 423 4.56 10.00 -29.82
C ILE A 423 6.08 10.15 -29.64
N VAL A 424 6.85 9.57 -30.56
CA VAL A 424 8.31 9.76 -30.66
C VAL A 424 8.61 10.70 -31.83
N SER A 425 9.17 11.88 -31.54
CA SER A 425 9.40 12.93 -32.54
C SER A 425 10.87 13.09 -32.92
N PHE A 426 11.15 13.23 -34.22
CA PHE A 426 12.48 13.44 -34.80
C PHE A 426 12.51 14.65 -35.74
N LEU A 427 13.68 15.28 -35.83
CA LEU A 427 14.01 16.31 -36.81
C LEU A 427 15.35 15.93 -37.44
N ALA A 428 15.39 15.85 -38.77
CA ALA A 428 16.59 15.46 -39.51
C ALA A 428 16.65 16.18 -40.87
N SER A 429 17.85 16.33 -41.44
CA SER A 429 18.01 16.86 -42.80
C SER A 429 18.04 15.72 -43.83
N SER A 430 17.49 15.95 -45.02
CA SER A 430 17.57 14.97 -46.13
C SER A 430 19.00 14.67 -46.60
N ALA A 431 19.97 15.54 -46.28
CA ALA A 431 21.39 15.33 -46.55
C ALA A 431 22.13 14.54 -45.44
N ASP A 432 21.52 14.30 -44.28
CA ASP A 432 22.17 13.56 -43.20
C ASP A 432 22.03 12.05 -43.45
N SER A 433 23.16 11.38 -43.69
CA SER A 433 23.22 9.94 -43.92
C SER A 433 23.15 9.11 -42.63
N ARG A 434 23.17 9.74 -41.46
CA ARG A 434 23.11 9.06 -40.16
C ARG A 434 21.68 8.66 -39.80
N GLU A 435 21.57 7.63 -38.97
CA GLU A 435 20.33 7.31 -38.27
C GLU A 435 20.23 8.15 -37.01
N PHE A 436 19.02 8.64 -36.72
CA PHE A 436 18.71 9.30 -35.46
C PHE A 436 17.97 8.34 -34.56
N GLU A 437 18.33 8.31 -33.28
CA GLU A 437 17.83 7.34 -32.32
C GLU A 437 17.17 8.01 -31.11
N LYS A 438 16.05 7.46 -30.64
CA LYS A 438 15.44 7.78 -29.34
C LYS A 438 14.96 6.51 -28.65
N PRO A 439 15.06 6.43 -27.31
CA PRO A 439 14.53 5.29 -26.57
C PRO A 439 12.99 5.35 -26.51
N LEU A 440 12.36 4.18 -26.49
CA LEU A 440 10.97 3.97 -26.10
C LEU A 440 10.98 2.87 -25.04
N SER A 441 10.54 3.18 -23.82
CA SER A 441 10.48 2.16 -22.77
C SER A 441 9.18 1.38 -22.88
N ILE A 442 9.27 0.05 -22.80
CA ILE A 442 8.14 -0.88 -22.71
C ILE A 442 8.11 -1.40 -21.28
N THR A 443 6.99 -1.18 -20.60
CA THR A 443 6.80 -1.64 -19.23
C THR A 443 5.73 -2.71 -19.24
N THR A 444 6.03 -3.86 -18.67
CA THR A 444 5.08 -4.93 -18.50
C THR A 444 4.83 -5.15 -17.02
N ILE A 445 3.57 -5.28 -16.67
CA ILE A 445 3.13 -5.52 -15.30
C ILE A 445 2.20 -6.72 -15.30
N GLY A 446 2.23 -7.50 -14.23
CA GLY A 446 1.47 -8.73 -14.08
C GLY A 446 2.34 -9.88 -13.58
N LEU A 447 1.69 -10.95 -13.11
CA LEU A 447 2.36 -12.10 -12.46
C LEU A 447 3.15 -13.00 -13.42
N ARG A 448 3.00 -12.82 -14.73
CA ARG A 448 3.72 -13.58 -15.75
C ARG A 448 4.55 -12.63 -16.62
N PRO A 449 5.80 -13.00 -16.97
CA PRO A 449 6.57 -12.26 -17.96
C PRO A 449 5.76 -12.12 -19.25
N CYS A 450 5.49 -10.87 -19.63
CA CYS A 450 4.76 -10.55 -20.85
C CYS A 450 5.79 -10.47 -21.99
N ALA A 451 5.68 -11.41 -22.93
CA ALA A 451 6.55 -11.46 -24.09
C ALA A 451 6.03 -10.48 -25.14
N TRP A 452 6.83 -9.49 -25.47
CA TRP A 452 6.43 -8.44 -26.40
C TRP A 452 7.21 -8.48 -27.71
N ARG A 453 6.55 -8.05 -28.78
CA ARG A 453 7.16 -7.76 -30.08
C ARG A 453 6.71 -6.40 -30.60
N VAL A 454 7.59 -5.72 -31.33
CA VAL A 454 7.35 -4.40 -31.90
C VAL A 454 7.34 -4.53 -33.42
N GLU A 455 6.21 -4.18 -34.02
CA GLU A 455 6.04 -4.09 -35.46
C GLU A 455 6.01 -2.62 -35.90
N LYS A 456 6.46 -2.35 -37.12
CA LYS A 456 6.47 -1.02 -37.73
C LYS A 456 5.79 -1.03 -39.09
N ASP A 457 5.23 0.09 -39.50
CA ASP A 457 4.55 0.24 -40.79
C ASP A 457 5.33 1.07 -41.83
N ALA A 458 6.48 1.65 -41.45
CA ALA A 458 7.27 2.55 -42.30
C ALA A 458 8.66 1.99 -42.65
N GLY A 459 9.10 2.21 -43.89
CA GLY A 459 10.40 1.77 -44.41
C GLY A 459 11.59 2.59 -43.90
N TRP A 460 11.38 3.87 -43.58
CA TRP A 460 12.38 4.80 -43.03
C TRP A 460 12.59 4.66 -41.50
N LEU A 461 11.82 3.77 -40.87
CA LEU A 461 11.80 3.50 -39.43
C LEU A 461 12.44 2.14 -39.16
N SER A 462 13.19 2.02 -38.07
CA SER A 462 13.70 0.76 -37.53
C SER A 462 13.63 0.74 -35.99
N VAL A 463 13.61 -0.45 -35.39
CA VAL A 463 13.52 -0.63 -33.94
C VAL A 463 14.43 -1.78 -33.49
N THR A 464 15.15 -1.62 -32.37
CA THR A 464 16.02 -2.68 -31.82
C THR A 464 16.08 -2.62 -30.29
N PRO A 465 15.88 -3.74 -29.57
CA PRO A 465 15.41 -5.02 -30.07
C PRO A 465 13.94 -4.94 -30.54
N ALA A 466 13.57 -5.76 -31.52
CA ALA A 466 12.19 -5.83 -32.02
C ALA A 466 11.30 -6.77 -31.18
N SER A 467 11.87 -7.47 -30.21
CA SER A 467 11.15 -8.32 -29.26
C SER A 467 11.89 -8.42 -27.93
N GLY A 468 11.18 -8.84 -26.89
CA GLY A 468 11.72 -9.04 -25.56
C GLY A 468 10.67 -9.63 -24.63
N SER A 469 11.00 -9.68 -23.34
CA SER A 469 10.10 -10.16 -22.28
C SER A 469 10.33 -9.32 -21.03
N GLY A 470 9.27 -9.06 -20.28
CA GLY A 470 9.34 -8.19 -19.11
C GLY A 470 9.52 -6.71 -19.49
N ASN A 471 10.01 -5.90 -18.55
CA ASN A 471 10.38 -4.51 -18.84
C ASN A 471 11.57 -4.45 -19.81
N GLY A 472 11.54 -3.50 -20.75
CA GLY A 472 12.63 -3.30 -21.69
C GLY A 472 12.66 -1.91 -22.29
N VAL A 473 13.79 -1.58 -22.91
CA VAL A 473 13.97 -0.33 -23.65
C VAL A 473 14.26 -0.70 -25.10
N VAL A 474 13.47 -0.13 -26.03
CA VAL A 474 13.73 -0.28 -27.46
C VAL A 474 14.29 1.02 -28.02
N SER A 475 15.31 0.87 -28.86
CA SER A 475 15.89 1.91 -29.68
C SER A 475 15.01 2.16 -30.90
N VAL A 476 14.34 3.31 -30.97
CA VAL A 476 13.57 3.74 -32.14
C VAL A 476 14.49 4.58 -33.02
N ARG A 477 14.68 4.16 -34.27
CA ARG A 477 15.61 4.79 -35.21
C ARG A 477 14.93 5.24 -36.48
N VAL A 478 15.36 6.38 -37.01
CA VAL A 478 14.86 6.94 -38.28
C VAL A 478 16.00 7.30 -39.21
N ARG A 479 15.79 7.09 -40.51
CA ARG A 479 16.72 7.47 -41.58
C ARG A 479 16.06 8.48 -42.51
N ALA A 480 16.63 9.69 -42.58
CA ALA A 480 16.12 10.77 -43.42
C ALA A 480 16.73 10.80 -44.83
N ALA A 481 17.92 10.22 -45.02
CA ALA A 481 18.58 10.17 -46.32
C ALA A 481 17.69 9.49 -47.38
N GLY A 482 17.49 10.18 -48.50
CA GLY A 482 16.66 9.72 -49.61
C GLY A 482 15.16 10.04 -49.46
N LEU A 483 14.75 10.72 -48.39
CA LEU A 483 13.42 11.29 -48.26
C LEU A 483 13.43 12.77 -48.69
N ASP A 484 12.36 13.20 -49.35
CA ASP A 484 12.14 14.61 -49.66
C ASP A 484 11.85 15.42 -48.38
N PRO A 485 12.14 16.74 -48.36
CA PRO A 485 11.72 17.60 -47.26
C PRO A 485 10.21 17.53 -47.03
N GLY A 486 9.80 17.32 -45.77
CA GLY A 486 8.39 17.12 -45.43
C GLY A 486 8.19 16.43 -44.09
N ARG A 487 6.91 16.19 -43.75
CA ARG A 487 6.52 15.49 -42.53
C ARG A 487 6.14 14.05 -42.85
N TYR A 488 6.80 13.13 -42.18
CA TYR A 488 6.56 11.70 -42.26
C TYR A 488 5.96 11.20 -40.94
N THR A 489 4.98 10.30 -41.06
CA THR A 489 4.33 9.65 -39.92
C THR A 489 4.39 8.14 -40.11
N GLY A 490 4.83 7.43 -39.08
CA GLY A 490 4.79 5.98 -38.98
C GLY A 490 4.23 5.56 -37.64
N ASN A 491 3.90 4.29 -37.48
CA ASN A 491 3.42 3.71 -36.22
C ASN A 491 4.30 2.53 -35.82
N LEU A 492 4.54 2.46 -34.52
CA LEU A 492 5.01 1.27 -33.83
C LEU A 492 3.82 0.61 -33.15
N THR A 493 3.60 -0.68 -33.40
CA THR A 493 2.60 -1.48 -32.73
C THR A 493 3.30 -2.50 -31.83
N VAL A 494 3.09 -2.38 -30.53
CA VAL A 494 3.67 -3.27 -29.52
C VAL A 494 2.61 -4.30 -29.13
N TYR A 495 2.87 -5.54 -29.51
CA TYR A 495 2.03 -6.67 -29.15
C TYR A 495 2.61 -7.35 -27.92
N CYS A 496 1.79 -7.56 -26.90
CA CYS A 496 2.04 -8.50 -25.83
C CYS A 496 0.79 -9.38 -25.65
N PRO A 497 0.76 -10.63 -26.14
CA PRO A 497 -0.43 -11.47 -26.10
C PRO A 497 -0.99 -11.70 -24.69
N GLU A 498 -0.11 -11.71 -23.68
CA GLU A 498 -0.48 -11.89 -22.28
C GLU A 498 -1.14 -10.64 -21.69
N ALA A 499 -1.02 -9.50 -22.37
CA ALA A 499 -1.50 -8.23 -21.86
C ALA A 499 -2.95 -7.92 -22.27
N VAL A 500 -3.81 -7.60 -21.30
CA VAL A 500 -5.23 -7.28 -21.55
C VAL A 500 -5.44 -5.99 -22.34
N ASN A 501 -4.45 -5.10 -22.35
CA ASN A 501 -4.46 -3.86 -23.12
C ASN A 501 -3.63 -3.96 -24.40
N SER A 502 -3.31 -5.17 -24.87
CA SER A 502 -2.58 -5.38 -26.11
C SER A 502 -3.49 -5.30 -27.35
N PRO A 503 -3.01 -4.73 -28.48
CA PRO A 503 -1.72 -4.08 -28.65
C PRO A 503 -1.72 -2.62 -28.18
N GLN A 504 -0.54 -2.11 -27.79
CA GLN A 504 -0.30 -0.68 -27.58
C GLN A 504 0.37 -0.06 -28.81
N ARG A 505 0.22 1.25 -28.99
CA ARG A 505 0.76 1.96 -30.16
C ARG A 505 1.50 3.23 -29.78
N ALA A 506 2.61 3.48 -30.46
CA ALA A 506 3.32 4.76 -30.44
C ALA A 506 3.42 5.30 -31.87
N ARG A 507 3.12 6.58 -32.07
CA ARG A 507 3.30 7.26 -33.36
C ARG A 507 4.72 7.79 -33.47
N VAL A 508 5.37 7.61 -34.61
CA VAL A 508 6.66 8.24 -34.91
C VAL A 508 6.42 9.39 -35.88
N SER A 509 6.87 10.59 -35.51
CA SER A 509 6.81 11.77 -36.40
C SER A 509 8.24 12.19 -36.75
N LEU A 510 8.58 12.12 -38.03
CA LEU A 510 9.85 12.59 -38.57
C LEU A 510 9.59 13.85 -39.40
N THR A 511 10.26 14.95 -39.07
CA THR A 511 10.31 16.14 -39.93
C THR A 511 11.65 16.14 -40.67
N VAL A 512 11.59 16.07 -42.00
CA VAL A 512 12.76 16.17 -42.87
C VAL A 512 12.87 17.60 -43.39
N ILE A 513 14.02 18.23 -43.17
CA ILE A 513 14.30 19.59 -43.63
C ILE A 513 15.32 19.60 -44.76
N GLU A 514 15.27 20.64 -45.59
CA GLU A 514 16.26 20.86 -46.64
C GLU A 514 17.70 20.93 -46.08
N PRO A 515 18.70 20.50 -46.86
CA PRO A 515 20.09 20.72 -46.52
C PRO A 515 20.37 22.22 -46.45
N ARG A 516 21.11 22.65 -45.43
CA ARG A 516 21.59 24.04 -45.38
C ARG A 516 22.44 24.30 -46.64
N ARG A 517 22.03 25.24 -47.49
CA ARG A 517 22.90 25.73 -48.57
C ARG A 517 24.08 26.47 -47.94
N GLU A 518 25.29 25.95 -48.11
CA GLU A 518 26.49 26.76 -47.86
C GLU A 518 26.49 27.94 -48.83
N GLY A 519 26.66 29.15 -48.29
CA GLY A 519 26.79 30.36 -49.09
C GLY A 519 28.04 30.28 -49.99
N PRO A 520 28.08 31.04 -51.10
CA PRO A 520 29.17 30.94 -52.06
C PRO A 520 30.53 31.22 -51.41
N PRO A 521 31.61 30.53 -51.84
CA PRO A 521 32.93 30.70 -51.25
C PRO A 521 33.40 32.15 -51.41
N ALA A 522 34.02 32.69 -50.34
CA ALA A 522 34.59 34.03 -50.37
C ALA A 522 35.58 34.16 -51.53
N ARG A 523 35.34 35.11 -52.44
CA ARG A 523 36.24 35.41 -53.56
C ARG A 523 37.64 35.70 -53.03
N SER A 524 38.63 34.97 -53.52
CA SER A 524 40.04 35.26 -53.29
C SER A 524 40.37 36.67 -53.78
N ARG A 525 40.98 37.48 -52.92
CA ARG A 525 41.54 38.80 -53.27
C ARG A 525 42.63 38.60 -54.34
N PRO A 526 42.64 39.38 -55.44
CA PRO A 526 43.76 39.33 -56.37
C PRO A 526 45.01 39.89 -55.70
N LYS A 527 46.15 39.21 -55.90
CA LYS A 527 47.48 39.75 -55.55
C LYS A 527 47.73 41.00 -56.38
N SER A 528 47.95 42.14 -55.74
CA SER A 528 48.49 43.34 -56.39
C SER A 528 49.94 43.06 -56.81
N ALA A 529 50.23 43.30 -58.09
CA ALA A 529 51.59 43.40 -58.61
C ALA A 529 52.18 44.79 -58.31
N SER A 530 53.52 44.81 -58.27
CA SER A 530 54.49 45.90 -58.00
C SER A 530 54.52 46.46 -56.58
#